data_AF-A0A1A8L1F0-F1
#
_entry.id   AF-A0A1A8L1F0-F1
#
_cell.length_a   1.000
_cell.length_b   1.000
_cell.length_c   1.000
_cell.angle_alpha   90.00
_cell.angle_beta   90.00
_cell.angle_gamma   90.00
#
_symmetry.space_group_name_H-M   'P 1'
#
loop_
_entity.id
_entity.type
_entity.pdbx_description
1 polymer ?
#
loop_
_entity_poly.entity_id
_entity_poly.type
_entity_poly.pdbx_seq_one_letter_code
_entity_poly.pdbx_strand_id
1 'polypeptide(L)'
;MVLSVELLKGSGKWPDMELVRCAGHTLQLCVNAALKEDPVARTVAAARRLVGHFKKGHQAKTGLKEKRVQQKAPEHKLIQDVATRWNSTCFMLERLLEQRWPITAILSDPSYSKRSDSSTLDMTTEQWNVAEDITDVLKLFITLTELLSEETNTSLSATFPMLKNKKKVILWPQITIVQQRRR
;
A
#
# COMPACT_ATOMS: atom_id res chain seq x y z
N MET A 1 -26.52 9.01 3.67
CA MET A 1 -27.16 7.98 2.81
C MET A 1 -28.61 7.65 3.17
N VAL A 2 -29.09 7.86 4.40
CA VAL A 2 -30.47 7.47 4.79
C VAL A 2 -31.54 8.44 4.25
N LEU A 3 -31.23 9.74 4.16
CA LEU A 3 -32.11 10.77 3.56
C LEU A 3 -32.44 10.55 2.07
N SER A 4 -31.63 9.78 1.35
CA SER A 4 -31.81 9.54 -0.09
C SER A 4 -32.86 8.46 -0.39
N VAL A 5 -33.18 7.59 0.58
CA VAL A 5 -34.11 6.46 0.38
C VAL A 5 -35.57 6.90 0.54
N GLU A 6 -35.85 7.90 1.38
CA GLU A 6 -37.20 8.44 1.57
C GLU A 6 -37.66 9.28 0.37
N LEU A 7 -36.74 10.00 -0.27
CA LEU A 7 -37.00 10.72 -1.52
C LEU A 7 -37.33 9.79 -2.70
N LEU A 8 -36.81 8.56 -2.71
CA LEU A 8 -37.05 7.57 -3.77
C LEU A 8 -38.40 6.84 -3.67
N LYS A 9 -39.13 6.98 -2.56
CA LYS A 9 -40.44 6.33 -2.35
C LYS A 9 -41.62 7.13 -2.91
N GLY A 10 -41.40 8.37 -3.37
CA GLY A 10 -42.40 9.19 -4.05
C GLY A 10 -42.55 8.75 -5.51
N SER A 11 -43.74 8.27 -5.89
CA SER A 11 -44.07 7.77 -7.23
C SER A 11 -44.18 8.88 -8.27
N GLY A 12 -43.07 9.54 -8.58
CA GLY A 12 -42.91 10.43 -9.73
C GLY A 12 -41.93 9.83 -10.73
N LYS A 13 -42.26 9.83 -12.02
CA LYS A 13 -41.26 9.58 -13.07
C LYS A 13 -40.19 10.67 -12.92
N TRP A 14 -38.94 10.30 -12.61
CA TRP A 14 -37.79 11.20 -12.55
C TRP A 14 -37.22 11.34 -13.97
N PRO A 15 -37.54 12.40 -14.73
CA PRO A 15 -36.88 12.62 -16.02
C PRO A 15 -35.45 13.07 -15.71
N ASP A 16 -34.48 12.42 -16.33
CA ASP A 16 -33.04 12.73 -16.26
C ASP A 16 -32.42 12.70 -14.86
N MET A 17 -32.44 11.53 -14.21
CA MET A 17 -31.57 11.28 -13.06
C MET A 17 -30.14 11.00 -13.55
N GLU A 18 -29.30 12.04 -13.57
CA GLU A 18 -27.90 11.93 -13.94
C GLU A 18 -27.11 11.22 -12.81
N LEU A 19 -26.61 10.01 -13.09
CA LEU A 19 -25.86 9.21 -12.12
C LEU A 19 -24.46 9.81 -11.94
N VAL A 20 -24.27 10.59 -10.88
CA VAL A 20 -22.94 11.11 -10.53
C VAL A 20 -22.07 9.98 -9.98
N ARG A 21 -20.98 9.64 -10.68
CA ARG A 21 -20.02 8.65 -10.21
C ARG A 21 -19.25 9.19 -9.01
N CYS A 22 -19.19 8.41 -7.93
CA CYS A 22 -18.39 8.76 -6.76
C CYS A 22 -16.89 8.77 -7.11
N ALA A 23 -16.22 9.89 -6.86
CA ALA A 23 -14.77 10.03 -7.10
C ALA A 23 -13.95 9.01 -6.30
N GLY A 24 -14.32 8.76 -5.04
CA GLY A 24 -13.70 7.72 -4.22
C GLY A 24 -13.88 6.31 -4.81
N HIS A 25 -15.08 6.00 -5.32
CA HIS A 25 -15.32 4.71 -6.00
C HIS A 25 -14.55 4.59 -7.31
N THR A 26 -14.43 5.67 -8.09
CA THR A 26 -13.64 5.68 -9.32
C THR A 26 -12.17 5.47 -9.01
N LEU A 27 -11.65 6.13 -7.97
CA LEU A 27 -10.28 5.96 -7.52
C LEU A 27 -10.00 4.52 -7.06
N GLN A 28 -10.90 3.94 -6.28
CA GLN A 28 -10.85 2.52 -5.87
C GLN A 28 -10.67 1.59 -7.08
N LEU A 29 -11.47 1.79 -8.13
CA LEU A 29 -11.40 0.98 -9.34
C LEU A 29 -10.06 1.13 -10.05
N CYS A 30 -9.55 2.37 -10.18
CA CYS A 30 -8.24 2.63 -10.78
C CYS A 30 -7.11 1.95 -10.02
N VAL A 31 -7.09 2.05 -8.68
CA VAL A 31 -6.05 1.42 -7.85
C VAL A 31 -6.11 -0.11 -7.98
N ASN A 32 -7.31 -0.69 -7.93
CA ASN A 32 -7.48 -2.14 -8.09
C ASN A 32 -7.07 -2.65 -9.47
N ALA A 33 -7.25 -1.85 -10.52
CA ALA A 33 -6.75 -2.18 -11.85
C ALA A 33 -5.22 -2.13 -11.89
N ALA A 34 -4.62 -1.04 -11.41
CA ALA A 34 -3.16 -0.87 -11.39
C ALA A 34 -2.44 -1.96 -10.59
N LEU A 35 -3.02 -2.43 -9.47
CA LEU A 35 -2.44 -3.53 -8.68
C LEU A 35 -2.38 -4.88 -9.41
N LYS A 36 -3.11 -5.03 -10.52
CA LYS A 36 -3.11 -6.23 -11.36
C LYS A 36 -2.14 -6.16 -12.53
N GLU A 37 -1.56 -4.99 -12.79
CA GLU A 37 -0.62 -4.79 -13.88
C GLU A 37 0.80 -5.18 -13.46
N ASP A 38 1.63 -5.55 -14.44
CA ASP A 38 3.04 -5.79 -14.20
C ASP A 38 3.85 -4.48 -14.21
N PRO A 39 4.92 -4.37 -13.39
CA PRO A 39 5.50 -5.41 -12.52
C PRO A 39 4.81 -5.53 -11.14
N VAL A 40 3.79 -4.72 -10.86
CA VAL A 40 3.14 -4.61 -9.54
C VAL A 40 2.56 -5.94 -9.08
N ALA A 41 1.80 -6.62 -9.93
CA ALA A 41 1.14 -7.87 -9.59
C ALA A 41 2.13 -8.95 -9.14
N ARG A 42 3.26 -9.09 -9.84
CA ARG A 42 4.35 -10.02 -9.47
C ARG A 42 4.99 -9.65 -8.15
N THR A 43 5.25 -8.37 -7.90
CA THR A 43 5.80 -7.90 -6.62
C THR A 43 4.86 -8.21 -5.45
N VAL A 44 3.56 -7.93 -5.60
CA VAL A 44 2.56 -8.23 -4.58
C VAL A 44 2.44 -9.74 -4.35
N ALA A 45 2.48 -10.55 -5.41
CA ALA A 45 2.47 -12.01 -5.28
C ALA A 45 3.71 -12.55 -4.52
N ALA A 46 4.90 -12.01 -4.80
CA ALA A 46 6.12 -12.35 -4.07
C ALA A 46 6.02 -11.95 -2.59
N ALA A 47 5.56 -10.73 -2.29
CA ALA A 47 5.30 -10.26 -0.94
C ALA A 47 4.33 -11.19 -0.17
N ARG A 48 3.23 -11.62 -0.81
CA ARG A 48 2.27 -12.55 -0.20
C ARG A 48 2.90 -13.90 0.12
N ARG A 49 3.74 -14.44 -0.77
CA ARG A 49 4.45 -15.71 -0.54
C ARG A 49 5.43 -15.59 0.63
N LEU A 50 6.18 -14.51 0.67
CA LEU A 50 7.14 -14.20 1.74
C LEU A 50 6.45 -14.11 3.10
N VAL A 51 5.41 -13.27 3.24
CA VAL A 51 4.63 -13.17 4.48
C VAL A 51 4.00 -14.51 4.85
N GLY A 52 3.46 -15.23 3.87
CA GLY A 52 2.86 -16.55 4.06
C GLY A 52 3.83 -17.57 4.67
N HIS A 53 5.09 -17.54 4.24
CA HIS A 53 6.15 -18.39 4.80
C HIS A 53 6.36 -18.12 6.29
N PHE A 54 6.61 -16.86 6.65
CA PHE A 54 6.80 -16.46 8.05
C PHE A 54 5.54 -16.68 8.91
N LYS A 55 4.33 -16.59 8.34
CA LYS A 55 3.11 -16.88 9.09
C LYS A 55 2.87 -18.37 9.35
N LYS A 56 3.40 -19.26 8.50
CA LYS A 56 3.25 -20.72 8.66
C LYS A 56 4.37 -21.35 9.47
N GLY A 57 5.62 -20.94 9.27
CA GLY A 57 6.79 -21.55 9.92
C GLY A 57 6.99 -21.10 11.36
N HIS A 58 6.98 -22.02 12.33
CA HIS A 58 7.27 -21.70 13.73
C HIS A 58 8.73 -21.19 13.89
N GLN A 59 9.70 -21.89 13.32
CA GLN A 59 11.11 -21.50 13.35
C GLN A 59 11.35 -20.12 12.70
N ALA A 60 10.70 -19.85 11.55
CA ALA A 60 10.79 -18.56 10.88
C ALA A 60 10.25 -17.40 11.74
N LYS A 61 9.15 -17.62 12.50
CA LYS A 61 8.63 -16.61 13.44
C LYS A 61 9.59 -16.34 14.59
N THR A 62 10.15 -17.39 15.18
CA THR A 62 11.07 -17.28 16.31
C THR A 62 12.35 -16.56 15.89
N GLY A 63 12.96 -16.97 14.77
CA GLY A 63 14.11 -16.27 14.20
C GLY A 63 13.82 -14.81 13.86
N LEU A 64 12.60 -14.50 13.37
CA LEU A 64 12.19 -13.13 13.09
C LEU A 64 12.08 -12.27 14.33
N LYS A 65 11.58 -12.84 15.43
CA LYS A 65 11.58 -12.16 16.72
C LYS A 65 13.01 -11.90 17.22
N GLU A 66 13.88 -12.90 17.13
CA GLU A 66 15.27 -12.79 17.59
C GLU A 66 16.06 -11.73 16.80
N LYS A 67 15.99 -11.76 15.46
CA LYS A 67 16.69 -10.76 14.63
C LYS A 67 16.14 -9.35 14.83
N ARG A 68 14.83 -9.17 15.09
CA ARG A 68 14.26 -7.85 15.39
C ARG A 68 14.86 -7.25 16.66
N VAL A 69 14.96 -8.05 17.72
CA VAL A 69 15.59 -7.63 18.98
C VAL A 69 17.06 -7.28 18.75
N GLN A 70 17.80 -8.12 18.02
CA GLN A 70 19.22 -7.88 17.71
C GLN A 70 19.44 -6.60 16.89
N GLN A 71 18.57 -6.33 15.92
CA GLN A 71 18.67 -5.17 15.02
C GLN A 71 17.94 -3.93 15.57
N LYS A 72 17.32 -4.00 16.76
CA LYS A 72 16.48 -2.94 17.34
C LYS A 72 15.38 -2.47 16.39
N ALA A 73 14.87 -3.38 15.55
CA ALA A 73 13.77 -3.10 14.65
C ALA A 73 12.43 -3.11 15.41
N PRO A 74 11.40 -2.38 14.93
CA PRO A 74 10.08 -2.41 15.56
C PRO A 74 9.52 -3.84 15.67
N GLU A 75 8.89 -4.19 16.79
CA GLU A 75 8.35 -5.54 17.04
C GLU A 75 6.97 -5.78 16.42
N HIS A 76 6.82 -5.37 15.18
CA HIS A 76 5.56 -5.32 14.46
C HIS A 76 5.28 -6.62 13.70
N LYS A 77 4.24 -7.38 14.06
CA LYS A 77 3.90 -8.64 13.36
C LYS A 77 3.70 -8.40 11.85
N LEU A 78 4.13 -9.35 11.02
CA LEU A 78 3.86 -9.30 9.58
C LEU A 78 2.36 -9.46 9.31
N ILE A 79 1.86 -8.73 8.32
CA ILE A 79 0.43 -8.64 7.97
C ILE A 79 0.25 -9.24 6.58
N GLN A 80 -0.75 -10.11 6.42
CA GLN A 80 -1.14 -10.62 5.10
C GLN A 80 -2.24 -9.71 4.57
N ASP A 81 -2.17 -9.35 3.29
CA ASP A 81 -3.23 -8.60 2.66
C ASP A 81 -4.50 -9.44 2.40
N VAL A 82 -5.59 -8.73 2.13
CA VAL A 82 -6.87 -9.25 1.69
C VAL A 82 -7.03 -8.83 0.23
N ALA A 83 -7.02 -9.79 -0.69
CA ALA A 83 -6.96 -9.53 -2.14
C ALA A 83 -8.06 -8.60 -2.68
N THR A 84 -9.22 -8.52 -2.00
CA THR A 84 -10.34 -7.66 -2.39
C THR A 84 -10.27 -6.24 -1.82
N ARG A 85 -9.28 -5.92 -0.96
CA ARG A 85 -9.13 -4.62 -0.28
C ARG A 85 -7.72 -4.07 -0.46
N TRP A 86 -7.50 -3.19 -1.44
CA TRP A 86 -6.18 -2.65 -1.75
C TRP A 86 -5.46 -1.96 -0.57
N ASN A 87 -6.19 -1.33 0.37
CA ASN A 87 -5.57 -0.75 1.58
C ASN A 87 -4.74 -1.79 2.35
N SER A 88 -5.23 -3.03 2.42
CA SER A 88 -4.52 -4.11 3.09
C SER A 88 -3.24 -4.53 2.37
N THR A 89 -3.19 -4.37 1.04
CA THR A 89 -1.96 -4.56 0.25
C THR A 89 -0.94 -3.48 0.61
N CYS A 90 -1.36 -2.22 0.71
CA CYS A 90 -0.49 -1.12 1.17
C CYS A 90 0.12 -1.42 2.55
N PHE A 91 -0.72 -1.80 3.53
CA PHE A 91 -0.25 -2.10 4.89
C PHE A 91 0.68 -3.31 4.96
N MET A 92 0.45 -4.34 4.12
CA MET A 92 1.35 -5.48 4.01
C MET A 92 2.73 -5.07 3.48
N LEU A 93 2.76 -4.29 2.39
CA LEU A 93 4.02 -3.84 1.78
C LEU A 93 4.79 -2.91 2.71
N GLU A 94 4.12 -1.94 3.34
CA GLU A 94 4.72 -1.07 4.35
C GLU A 94 5.35 -1.87 5.50
N ARG A 95 4.61 -2.87 6.00
CA ARG A 95 5.10 -3.74 7.08
C ARG A 95 6.30 -4.60 6.66
N LEU A 96 6.37 -5.01 5.39
CA LEU A 96 7.52 -5.73 4.85
C LEU A 96 8.73 -4.81 4.70
N LEU A 97 8.55 -3.59 4.19
CA LEU A 97 9.61 -2.60 4.03
C LEU A 97 10.25 -2.23 5.39
N GLU A 98 9.43 -2.03 6.41
CA GLU A 98 9.88 -1.80 7.79
C GLU A 98 10.74 -2.96 8.33
N GLN A 99 10.43 -4.18 7.89
CA GLN A 99 11.02 -5.43 8.38
C GLN A 99 12.03 -6.04 7.39
N ARG A 100 12.46 -5.27 6.38
CA ARG A 100 13.34 -5.74 5.30
C ARG A 100 14.63 -6.34 5.84
N TRP A 101 15.36 -5.62 6.69
CA TRP A 101 16.65 -6.07 7.22
C TRP A 101 16.57 -7.31 8.12
N PRO A 102 15.62 -7.42 9.07
CA PRO A 102 15.43 -8.65 9.82
C PRO A 102 15.06 -9.85 8.94
N ILE A 103 14.21 -9.64 7.93
CA ILE A 103 13.80 -10.69 6.99
C ILE A 103 14.98 -11.19 6.17
N THR A 104 15.72 -10.29 5.51
CA THR A 104 16.90 -10.64 4.70
C THR A 104 17.95 -11.37 5.53
N ALA A 105 18.15 -10.96 6.79
CA ALA A 105 19.09 -11.62 7.69
C ALA A 105 18.70 -13.08 7.99
N ILE A 106 17.40 -13.40 8.07
CA ILE A 106 16.91 -14.76 8.34
C ILE A 106 16.96 -15.63 7.10
N LEU A 107 16.57 -15.07 5.96
CA LEU A 107 16.64 -15.79 4.70
C LEU A 107 18.10 -16.13 4.35
N SER A 108 19.05 -15.30 4.78
CA SER A 108 20.49 -15.54 4.60
C SER A 108 21.08 -16.50 5.64
N ASP A 109 20.38 -16.75 6.76
CA ASP A 109 20.87 -17.58 7.87
C ASP A 109 20.54 -19.06 7.63
N PRO A 110 21.54 -19.94 7.42
CA PRO A 110 21.32 -21.37 7.14
C PRO A 110 20.61 -22.11 8.28
N SER A 111 20.60 -21.54 9.49
CA SER A 111 19.96 -22.12 10.67
C SER A 111 18.43 -22.04 10.60
N TYR A 112 17.90 -21.09 9.82
CA TYR A 112 16.46 -20.82 9.71
C TYR A 112 15.90 -21.04 8.30
N SER A 113 16.76 -21.05 7.27
CA SER A 113 16.34 -21.26 5.88
C SER A 113 17.31 -22.17 5.14
N LYS A 114 16.79 -23.18 4.44
CA LYS A 114 17.59 -23.95 3.47
C LYS A 114 17.93 -23.03 2.29
N ARG A 115 19.15 -23.12 1.75
CA ARG A 115 19.59 -22.29 0.61
C ARG A 115 18.62 -22.32 -0.59
N SER A 116 17.98 -23.46 -0.86
CA SER A 116 16.95 -23.60 -1.91
C SER A 116 15.73 -22.71 -1.66
N ASP A 117 15.32 -22.61 -0.40
CA ASP A 117 14.12 -21.88 0.01
C ASP A 117 14.42 -20.38 0.05
N SER A 118 15.63 -19.99 0.48
CA SER A 118 16.09 -18.59 0.46
C SER A 118 16.02 -17.96 -0.95
N SER A 119 16.57 -18.64 -1.96
CA SER A 119 16.59 -18.12 -3.35
C SER A 119 15.21 -18.02 -4.00
N THR A 120 14.22 -18.78 -3.52
CA THR A 120 12.87 -18.83 -4.10
C THR A 120 11.83 -18.06 -3.30
N LEU A 121 12.13 -17.74 -2.03
CA LEU A 121 11.26 -17.01 -1.11
C LEU A 121 11.59 -15.52 -1.03
N ASP A 122 12.86 -15.12 -1.17
CA ASP A 122 13.23 -13.72 -1.09
C ASP A 122 12.67 -12.92 -2.27
N MET A 123 12.38 -11.65 -2.01
CA MET A 123 12.06 -10.69 -3.05
C MET A 123 13.35 -10.16 -3.67
N THR A 124 13.37 -10.08 -4.98
CA THR A 124 14.49 -9.46 -5.74
C THR A 124 14.63 -7.97 -5.38
N THR A 125 15.80 -7.39 -5.62
CA THR A 125 16.02 -5.94 -5.38
C THR A 125 15.03 -5.10 -6.17
N GLU A 126 14.71 -5.49 -7.41
CA GLU A 126 13.73 -4.82 -8.25
C GLU A 126 12.33 -4.87 -7.64
N GLN A 127 11.92 -6.02 -7.09
CA GLN A 127 10.64 -6.16 -6.40
C GLN A 127 10.59 -5.32 -5.12
N TRP A 128 11.69 -5.21 -4.38
CA TRP A 128 11.76 -4.32 -3.21
C TRP A 128 11.60 -2.85 -3.60
N ASN A 129 12.24 -2.41 -4.68
CA ASN A 129 12.12 -1.03 -5.17
C ASN A 129 10.68 -0.75 -5.65
N VAL A 130 10.10 -1.68 -6.41
CA VAL A 130 8.69 -1.57 -6.85
C VAL A 130 7.74 -1.53 -5.64
N ALA A 131 8.00 -2.30 -4.59
CA ALA A 131 7.20 -2.28 -3.37
C ALA A 131 7.26 -0.92 -2.65
N GLU A 132 8.43 -0.28 -2.63
CA GLU A 132 8.63 1.07 -2.08
C GLU A 132 7.83 2.11 -2.88
N ASP A 133 8.02 2.15 -4.20
CA ASP A 133 7.33 3.08 -5.10
C ASP A 133 5.80 2.99 -5.00
N ILE A 134 5.27 1.76 -5.01
CA ILE A 134 3.82 1.54 -4.92
C ILE A 134 3.30 1.92 -3.53
N THR A 135 4.04 1.62 -2.46
CA THR A 135 3.60 1.93 -1.09
C THR A 135 3.42 3.43 -0.92
N ASP A 136 4.33 4.25 -1.45
CA ASP A 136 4.22 5.71 -1.39
C ASP A 136 3.01 6.24 -2.15
N VAL A 137 2.76 5.70 -3.35
CA VAL A 137 1.58 6.07 -4.15
C VAL A 137 0.28 5.63 -3.48
N LEU A 138 0.21 4.43 -2.93
CA LEU A 138 -0.99 3.93 -2.25
C LEU A 138 -1.30 4.71 -0.99
N LYS A 139 -0.30 5.09 -0.19
CA LYS A 139 -0.48 5.95 0.99
C LYS A 139 -1.14 7.27 0.63
N LEU A 140 -0.71 7.91 -0.47
CA LEU A 140 -1.35 9.12 -0.97
C LEU A 140 -2.84 8.88 -1.26
N PHE A 141 -3.17 7.77 -1.90
CA PHE A 141 -4.56 7.44 -2.22
C PHE A 141 -5.38 7.12 -0.96
N ILE A 142 -4.80 6.50 0.08
CA ILE A 142 -5.49 6.27 1.36
C ILE A 142 -5.94 7.60 1.93
N THR A 143 -5.00 8.55 2.07
CA THR A 143 -5.29 9.90 2.58
C THR A 143 -6.33 10.62 1.72
N LEU A 144 -6.27 10.47 0.39
CA LEU A 144 -7.26 11.08 -0.50
C LEU A 144 -8.65 10.45 -0.31
N THR A 145 -8.74 9.13 -0.17
CA THR A 145 -10.02 8.46 0.06
C THR A 145 -10.61 8.79 1.43
N GLU A 146 -9.79 8.95 2.45
CA GLU A 146 -10.22 9.40 3.78
C GLU A 146 -10.79 10.82 3.71
N LEU A 147 -10.06 11.75 3.08
CA LEU A 147 -10.52 13.12 2.87
C LEU A 147 -11.83 13.19 2.07
N LEU A 148 -11.96 12.38 1.02
CA LEU A 148 -13.18 12.27 0.20
C LEU A 148 -14.35 11.64 0.95
N SER A 149 -14.09 10.89 2.02
CA SER A 149 -15.09 10.21 2.83
C SER A 149 -15.52 11.04 4.05
N GLU A 150 -14.82 12.14 4.35
CA GLU A 150 -15.20 13.09 5.39
C GLU A 150 -16.44 13.88 4.95
N GLU A 151 -17.50 13.83 5.77
CA GLU A 151 -18.80 14.45 5.49
C GLU A 151 -18.73 15.99 5.37
N THR A 152 -17.66 16.60 5.92
CA THR A 152 -17.40 18.04 5.89
C THR A 152 -16.72 18.53 4.60
N ASN A 153 -16.16 17.65 3.77
CA ASN A 153 -15.50 18.01 2.51
C ASN A 153 -16.47 17.93 1.33
N THR A 154 -17.52 18.76 1.35
CA THR A 154 -18.66 18.72 0.43
C THR A 154 -18.37 19.35 -0.95
N SER A 155 -17.21 19.12 -1.56
CA SER A 155 -16.93 19.68 -2.89
C SER A 155 -15.92 18.88 -3.71
N LEU A 156 -16.44 18.17 -4.70
CA LEU A 156 -15.74 17.66 -5.88
C LEU A 156 -14.80 18.69 -6.54
N SER A 157 -15.03 20.00 -6.33
CA SER A 157 -14.19 21.10 -6.83
C SER A 157 -12.89 21.32 -6.05
N ALA A 158 -12.78 20.89 -4.79
CA ALA A 158 -11.58 21.07 -3.97
C ALA A 158 -10.55 19.95 -4.14
N THR A 159 -10.98 18.77 -4.58
CA THR A 159 -10.16 17.56 -4.64
C THR A 159 -9.21 17.53 -5.85
N PHE A 160 -9.65 18.06 -7.00
CA PHE A 160 -8.82 18.22 -8.19
C PHE A 160 -7.61 19.17 -7.99
N PRO A 161 -7.79 20.39 -7.41
CA PRO A 161 -6.69 21.27 -7.05
C PRO A 161 -5.70 20.65 -6.05
N MET A 162 -6.17 19.86 -5.08
CA MET A 162 -5.30 19.19 -4.10
C MET A 162 -4.42 18.10 -4.73
N LEU A 163 -4.97 17.31 -5.67
CA LEU A 163 -4.20 16.34 -6.45
C LEU A 163 -3.12 17.02 -7.29
N LYS A 164 -3.45 18.18 -7.89
CA LYS A 164 -2.52 19.00 -8.68
C LYS A 164 -1.44 19.66 -7.82
N ASN A 165 -1.77 20.10 -6.60
CA ASN A 165 -0.84 20.74 -5.68
C ASN A 165 0.10 19.75 -4.96
N LYS A 166 -0.33 18.51 -4.67
CA LYS A 166 0.58 17.51 -4.05
C LYS A 166 1.67 17.01 -4.98
N LYS A 167 1.50 17.07 -6.31
CA LYS A 167 2.63 16.87 -7.26
C LYS A 167 3.75 17.88 -7.02
N LYS A 168 3.44 19.13 -6.61
CA LYS A 168 4.46 20.12 -6.25
C LYS A 168 5.06 19.85 -4.87
N VAL A 169 4.28 19.43 -3.87
CA VAL A 169 4.80 19.21 -2.51
C VAL A 169 5.69 17.97 -2.39
N ILE A 170 5.42 16.90 -3.17
CA ILE A 170 6.24 15.68 -3.16
C ILE A 170 7.47 15.81 -4.07
N LEU A 171 7.41 16.62 -5.14
CA LEU A 171 8.57 16.90 -6.01
C LEU A 171 9.44 18.10 -5.56
N TRP A 172 9.07 18.82 -4.49
CA TRP A 172 9.76 20.03 -4.02
C TRP A 172 10.30 20.00 -2.57
N PRO A 173 10.83 18.86 -2.08
CA PRO A 173 11.89 18.94 -1.06
C PRO A 173 13.24 18.36 -1.51
N GLN A 174 13.30 17.59 -2.61
CA GLN A 174 14.52 16.86 -2.98
C GLN A 174 15.47 17.62 -3.95
N ILE A 175 15.07 18.78 -4.50
CA ILE A 175 15.91 19.52 -5.45
C ILE A 175 16.85 20.53 -4.75
N THR A 176 16.63 20.89 -3.48
CA THR A 176 17.42 21.95 -2.82
C THR A 176 18.68 21.46 -2.11
N ILE A 177 18.84 20.15 -1.82
CA ILE A 177 19.99 19.68 -1.01
C ILE A 177 21.22 19.30 -1.88
N VAL A 178 21.07 19.12 -3.19
CA VAL A 178 22.20 18.70 -4.07
C VAL A 178 23.00 19.86 -4.66
N GLN A 179 22.51 21.10 -4.62
CA GLN A 179 23.21 22.27 -5.21
C GLN A 179 24.09 23.06 -4.23
N GLN A 180 24.10 22.72 -2.93
CA GLN A 180 24.93 23.45 -1.93
C GLN A 180 26.25 22.73 -1.57
N ARG A 181 26.58 21.60 -2.20
CA ARG A 181 27.83 20.83 -1.91
C ARG A 181 28.79 20.73 -3.10
N ARG A 182 28.76 21.72 -3.99
CA ARG A 182 29.81 22.02 -4.97
C ARG A 182 30.10 23.52 -4.99
N ARG A 183 30.71 24.01 -3.91
CA ARG A 183 31.71 25.08 -3.93
C ARG A 183 32.74 24.75 -2.87
#